data_AF-A0A944ERD4-F1
#
_entry.id   AF-A0A944ERD4-F1
#
_cell.length_a   1.000
_cell.length_b   1.000
_cell.length_c   1.000
_cell.angle_alpha   90.00
_cell.angle_beta   90.00
_cell.angle_gamma   90.00
#
_symmetry.space_group_name_H-M   'P 1'
#
loop_
_entity.id
_entity.type
_entity.pdbx_description
1 polymer ?
#
loop_
_entity_poly.entity_id
_entity_poly.type
_entity_poly.pdbx_seq_one_letter_code
_entity_poly.pdbx_strand_id
1 'polypeptide(L)'
;MKTQTPEQAREQLAAAEAEKSEAEQLAAALAEKVRSGDESVQPKDLTAARELAEFADLRISAARRKLDAAAEQDRHQRAELVTADARALVETDDPAELVAAVRAVADAAGILARLAHTRRDRIAAMGDSLVQVETELAAAGIDPGEIRHRYGVRGGREAVILYDPLLRVRSVRPGYVLAAALALGLSSEQLSELRDAMPSALVVGEQVTEAVPALADTLRHHAA
;
A
#
# COMPACT_ATOMS: atom_id res chain seq x y z
N MET A 1 -16.69 20.16 35.59
CA MET A 1 -15.63 19.34 36.22
C MET A 1 -14.47 19.28 35.25
N LYS A 2 -13.22 19.51 35.67
CA LYS A 2 -12.05 19.27 34.82
C LYS A 2 -11.91 17.77 34.60
N THR A 3 -11.89 17.31 33.35
CA THR A 3 -11.64 15.91 33.02
C THR A 3 -10.21 15.56 33.37
N GLN A 4 -10.00 14.46 34.09
CA GLN A 4 -8.67 13.94 34.38
C GLN A 4 -8.15 13.14 33.20
N THR A 5 -6.85 13.23 32.94
CA THR A 5 -6.20 12.32 31.98
C THR A 5 -6.11 10.91 32.59
N PRO A 6 -5.98 9.84 31.76
CA PRO A 6 -5.75 8.50 32.27
C PRO A 6 -4.53 8.40 33.20
N GLU A 7 -3.49 9.18 32.94
CA GLU A 7 -2.28 9.24 33.77
C GLU A 7 -2.57 9.81 35.17
N GLN A 8 -3.25 10.96 35.24
CA GLN A 8 -3.67 11.56 36.52
C GLN A 8 -4.60 10.64 37.31
N ALA A 9 -5.46 9.87 36.63
CA ALA A 9 -6.34 8.91 37.29
C ALA A 9 -5.56 7.69 37.82
N ARG A 10 -4.49 7.24 37.15
CA ARG A 10 -3.58 6.20 37.66
C ARG A 10 -2.82 6.66 38.90
N GLU A 11 -2.33 7.90 38.90
CA GLU A 11 -1.67 8.49 40.07
C GLU A 11 -2.61 8.51 41.29
N GLN A 12 -3.89 8.87 41.09
CA GLN A 12 -4.89 8.85 42.16
C GLN A 12 -5.21 7.45 42.67
N LEU A 13 -5.23 6.46 41.78
CA LEU A 13 -5.39 5.07 42.18
C LEU A 13 -4.19 4.58 43.00
N ALA A 14 -2.97 4.85 42.55
CA ALA A 14 -1.75 4.48 43.26
C ALA A 14 -1.68 5.14 44.66
N ALA A 15 -2.06 6.41 44.77
CA ALA A 15 -2.14 7.09 46.06
C ALA A 15 -3.17 6.45 47.00
N ALA A 16 -4.36 6.09 46.50
CA ALA A 16 -5.37 5.42 47.31
C ALA A 16 -4.93 4.00 47.76
N GLU A 17 -4.20 3.28 46.91
CA GLU A 17 -3.61 1.98 47.26
C GLU A 17 -2.51 2.10 48.32
N ALA A 18 -1.68 3.14 48.26
CA ALA A 18 -0.69 3.44 49.28
C ALA A 18 -1.34 3.76 50.64
N GLU A 19 -2.34 4.65 50.64
CA GLU A 19 -3.10 5.00 51.86
C GLU A 19 -3.76 3.76 52.51
N LYS A 20 -4.31 2.85 51.70
CA LYS A 20 -4.88 1.59 52.22
C LYS A 20 -3.80 0.74 52.88
N SER A 21 -2.67 0.54 52.22
CA SER A 21 -1.56 -0.24 52.75
C SER A 21 -1.06 0.32 54.09
N GLU A 22 -0.94 1.65 54.20
CA GLU A 22 -0.57 2.32 55.45
C GLU A 22 -1.62 2.09 56.56
N ALA A 23 -2.91 2.19 56.24
CA ALA A 23 -4.00 1.95 57.18
C ALA A 23 -4.05 0.50 57.68
N GLU A 24 -3.87 -0.47 56.78
CA GLU A 24 -3.82 -1.90 57.12
C GLU A 24 -2.60 -2.23 58.01
N GLN A 25 -1.43 -1.66 57.70
CA GLN A 25 -0.22 -1.81 58.53
C GLN A 25 -0.43 -1.22 59.92
N LEU A 26 -1.06 -0.04 60.03
CA LEU A 26 -1.40 0.58 61.31
C LEU A 26 -2.35 -0.31 62.13
N ALA A 27 -3.42 -0.80 61.50
CA ALA A 27 -4.38 -1.69 62.17
C ALA A 27 -3.72 -3.00 62.64
N ALA A 28 -2.84 -3.60 61.83
CA ALA A 28 -2.10 -4.80 62.18
C ALA A 28 -1.13 -4.57 63.35
N ALA A 29 -0.40 -3.45 63.33
CA ALA A 29 0.52 -3.07 64.41
C ALA A 29 -0.21 -2.82 65.74
N LEU A 30 -1.35 -2.13 65.71
CA LEU A 30 -2.19 -1.93 66.90
C LEU A 30 -2.75 -3.25 67.44
N ALA A 31 -3.19 -4.14 66.55
CA ALA A 31 -3.69 -5.46 66.95
C ALA A 31 -2.60 -6.32 67.62
N GLU A 32 -1.35 -6.27 67.14
CA GLU A 32 -0.24 -6.99 67.77
C GLU A 32 0.10 -6.44 69.16
N LYS A 33 0.12 -5.11 69.34
CA LYS A 33 0.32 -4.49 70.66
C LYS A 33 -0.72 -4.95 71.67
N VAL A 34 -2.00 -5.00 71.26
CA VAL A 34 -3.08 -5.52 72.11
C VAL A 34 -2.84 -6.99 72.47
N ARG A 35 -2.39 -7.84 71.53
CA ARG A 35 -2.05 -9.25 71.82
C ARG A 35 -0.88 -9.38 72.79
N SER A 36 0.10 -8.49 72.73
CA SER A 36 1.23 -8.47 73.65
C SER A 36 0.90 -7.92 75.05
N GLY A 37 -0.33 -7.47 75.29
CA GLY A 37 -0.76 -6.93 76.58
C GLY A 37 -0.39 -5.46 76.80
N ASP A 38 -0.19 -4.68 75.74
CA ASP A 38 0.03 -3.23 75.85
C ASP A 38 -1.28 -2.51 76.21
N GLU A 39 -1.42 -2.13 77.48
CA GLU A 39 -2.61 -1.46 78.03
C GLU A 39 -2.78 -0.02 77.53
N SER A 40 -1.77 0.54 76.83
CA SER A 40 -1.87 1.90 76.28
C SER A 40 -2.77 2.00 75.05
N VAL A 41 -3.04 0.88 74.35
CA VAL A 41 -3.89 0.85 73.16
C VAL A 41 -5.36 0.74 73.56
N GLN A 42 -6.17 1.73 73.19
CA GLN A 42 -7.60 1.71 73.49
C GLN A 42 -8.39 1.02 72.37
N PRO A 43 -9.54 0.37 72.68
CA PRO A 43 -10.40 -0.25 71.66
C PRO A 43 -10.78 0.71 70.51
N LYS A 44 -10.98 1.99 70.83
CA LYS A 44 -11.30 3.04 69.85
C LYS A 44 -10.20 3.23 68.80
N ASP A 45 -8.94 3.03 69.16
CA ASP A 45 -7.80 3.24 68.26
C ASP A 45 -7.74 2.12 67.21
N LEU A 46 -8.02 0.88 67.62
CA LEU A 46 -8.12 -0.27 66.72
C LEU A 46 -9.33 -0.14 65.77
N THR A 47 -10.47 0.31 66.28
CA THR A 47 -11.66 0.59 65.46
C THR A 47 -11.37 1.69 64.45
N ALA A 48 -10.79 2.81 64.87
CA ALA A 48 -10.44 3.92 63.98
C ALA A 48 -9.47 3.49 62.86
N ALA A 49 -8.48 2.66 63.16
CA ALA A 49 -7.56 2.14 62.14
C ALA A 49 -8.25 1.20 61.13
N ARG A 50 -9.23 0.39 61.58
CA ARG A 50 -10.04 -0.45 60.68
C ARG A 50 -10.96 0.38 59.78
N GLU A 51 -11.65 1.36 60.36
CA GLU A 51 -12.50 2.29 59.60
C GLU A 51 -11.69 3.09 58.57
N LEU A 52 -10.44 3.44 58.89
CA LEU A 52 -9.53 4.08 57.95
C LEU A 52 -9.22 3.18 56.74
N ALA A 53 -8.98 1.89 56.96
CA ALA A 53 -8.74 0.92 55.90
C ALA A 53 -10.00 0.71 55.03
N GLU A 54 -11.18 0.60 55.65
CA GLU A 54 -12.46 0.51 54.93
C GLU A 54 -12.73 1.76 54.08
N PHE A 55 -12.43 2.95 54.61
CA PHE A 55 -12.55 4.20 53.85
C PHE A 55 -11.57 4.25 52.68
N ALA A 56 -10.34 3.77 52.86
CA ALA A 56 -9.36 3.68 51.78
C ALA A 56 -9.83 2.72 50.66
N ASP A 57 -10.52 1.63 50.99
CA ASP A 57 -11.13 0.73 50.00
C ASP A 57 -12.21 1.41 49.14
N LEU A 58 -13.04 2.26 49.76
CA LEU A 58 -14.01 3.08 49.03
C LEU A 58 -13.31 4.09 48.12
N ARG A 59 -12.19 4.68 48.57
CA ARG A 59 -11.38 5.59 47.75
C ARG A 59 -10.73 4.88 46.55
N ILE A 60 -10.19 3.68 46.74
CA ILE A 60 -9.67 2.84 45.64
C ILE A 60 -10.78 2.55 44.63
N SER A 61 -11.95 2.12 45.10
CA SER A 61 -13.09 1.83 44.23
C SER A 61 -13.52 3.06 43.41
N ALA A 62 -13.55 4.24 44.04
CA ALA A 62 -13.83 5.49 43.37
C ALA A 62 -12.72 5.87 42.36
N ALA A 63 -11.44 5.70 42.71
CA ALA A 63 -10.30 5.97 41.84
C ALA A 63 -10.29 5.05 40.61
N ARG A 64 -10.62 3.76 40.77
CA ARG A 64 -10.78 2.81 39.64
C ARG A 64 -11.87 3.26 38.68
N ARG A 65 -13.05 3.62 39.18
CA ARG A 65 -14.14 4.14 38.33
C ARG A 65 -13.73 5.41 37.58
N LYS A 66 -12.97 6.31 38.22
CA LYS A 66 -12.42 7.51 37.56
C LYS A 66 -11.42 7.15 36.47
N LEU A 67 -10.53 6.19 36.73
CA LEU A 67 -9.57 5.70 35.73
C LEU A 67 -10.27 5.09 34.53
N ASP A 68 -11.28 4.24 34.74
CA ASP A 68 -12.05 3.63 33.67
C ASP A 68 -12.77 4.70 32.83
N ALA A 69 -13.39 5.68 33.48
CA ALA A 69 -14.05 6.79 32.80
C ALA A 69 -13.07 7.66 32.00
N ALA A 70 -11.89 7.98 32.57
CA ALA A 70 -10.85 8.74 31.88
C ALA A 70 -10.29 7.97 30.67
N ALA A 71 -10.10 6.65 30.81
CA ALA A 71 -9.64 5.79 29.73
C ALA A 71 -10.67 5.66 28.60
N GLU A 72 -11.96 5.54 28.93
CA GLU A 72 -13.02 5.53 27.92
C GLU A 72 -13.13 6.86 27.19
N GLN A 73 -13.05 7.97 27.91
CA GLN A 73 -13.05 9.29 27.30
C GLN A 73 -11.84 9.53 26.38
N ASP A 74 -10.64 9.07 26.76
CA ASP A 74 -9.46 9.12 25.90
C ASP A 74 -9.66 8.30 24.62
N ARG A 75 -10.18 7.06 24.73
CA ARG A 75 -10.51 6.22 23.57
C ARG A 75 -11.50 6.93 22.64
N HIS A 76 -12.55 7.52 23.21
CA HIS A 76 -13.56 8.24 22.44
C HIS A 76 -12.96 9.43 21.69
N GLN A 77 -12.17 10.27 22.36
CA GLN A 77 -11.50 11.42 21.72
C GLN A 77 -10.57 10.99 20.59
N ARG A 78 -9.78 9.93 20.78
CA ARG A 78 -8.93 9.39 19.70
C ARG A 78 -9.75 8.84 18.54
N ALA A 79 -10.87 8.17 18.82
CA ALA A 79 -11.77 7.67 17.79
C ALA A 79 -12.43 8.81 17.00
N GLU A 80 -12.81 9.90 17.66
CA GLU A 80 -13.34 11.11 16.99
C GLU A 80 -12.31 11.74 16.05
N LEU A 81 -11.05 11.87 16.49
CA LEU A 81 -9.97 12.39 15.66
C LEU A 81 -9.72 11.50 14.43
N VAL A 82 -9.59 10.18 14.62
CA VAL A 82 -9.42 9.24 13.49
C VAL A 82 -10.62 9.27 12.54
N THR A 83 -11.83 9.43 13.07
CA THR A 83 -13.04 9.56 12.24
C THR A 83 -13.03 10.86 11.43
N ALA A 84 -12.59 11.97 12.04
CA ALA A 84 -12.45 13.25 11.35
C ALA A 84 -11.39 13.16 10.25
N ASP A 85 -10.23 12.57 10.52
CA ASP A 85 -9.16 12.36 9.54
C ASP A 85 -9.62 11.46 8.37
N ALA A 86 -10.33 10.37 8.67
CA ALA A 86 -10.89 9.49 7.65
C ALA A 86 -11.94 10.20 6.77
N ARG A 87 -12.80 11.05 7.35
CA ARG A 87 -13.74 11.87 6.58
C ARG A 87 -13.01 12.89 5.71
N ALA A 88 -12.01 13.57 6.26
CA ALA A 88 -11.20 14.52 5.51
C ALA A 88 -10.50 13.84 4.33
N LEU A 89 -9.96 12.63 4.53
CA LEU A 89 -9.38 11.84 3.43
C LEU A 89 -10.43 11.57 2.35
N VAL A 90 -11.61 11.08 2.70
CA VAL A 90 -12.69 10.80 1.73
C VAL A 90 -13.20 12.07 1.01
N GLU A 91 -13.27 13.20 1.71
CA GLU A 91 -13.73 14.48 1.15
C GLU A 91 -12.69 15.14 0.23
N THR A 92 -11.41 14.89 0.49
CA THR A 92 -10.30 15.49 -0.27
C THR A 92 -9.72 14.55 -1.33
N ASP A 93 -10.05 13.25 -1.29
CA ASP A 93 -9.63 12.27 -2.28
C ASP A 93 -10.30 12.57 -3.62
N ASP A 94 -9.55 13.25 -4.50
CA ASP A 94 -9.93 13.50 -5.87
C ASP A 94 -9.19 12.53 -6.80
N PRO A 95 -9.87 11.50 -7.34
CA PRO A 95 -9.23 10.55 -8.24
C PRO A 95 -8.95 11.14 -9.62
N ALA A 96 -9.31 12.40 -9.91
CA ALA A 96 -9.17 13.00 -11.24
C ALA A 96 -7.74 12.95 -11.78
N GLU A 97 -6.73 13.27 -10.95
CA GLU A 97 -5.32 13.21 -11.38
C GLU A 97 -4.88 11.78 -11.71
N LEU A 98 -5.27 10.81 -10.87
CA LEU A 98 -4.97 9.40 -11.10
C LEU A 98 -5.66 8.88 -12.38
N VAL A 99 -6.93 9.23 -12.58
CA VAL A 99 -7.70 8.91 -13.79
C VAL A 99 -7.03 9.50 -15.04
N ALA A 100 -6.61 10.76 -14.97
CA ALA A 100 -5.90 11.42 -16.08
C ALA A 100 -4.56 10.72 -16.39
N ALA A 101 -3.79 10.34 -15.36
CA ALA A 101 -2.52 9.63 -15.53
C ALA A 101 -2.72 8.25 -16.16
N VAL A 102 -3.71 7.48 -15.70
CA VAL A 102 -4.03 6.16 -16.28
C VAL A 102 -4.44 6.28 -17.75
N ARG A 103 -5.25 7.29 -18.11
CA ARG A 103 -5.59 7.58 -19.52
C ARG A 103 -4.36 7.89 -20.35
N ALA A 104 -3.50 8.79 -19.87
CA ALA A 104 -2.28 9.16 -20.58
C ALA A 104 -1.37 7.96 -20.84
N VAL A 105 -1.23 7.04 -19.87
CA VAL A 105 -0.47 5.80 -20.03
C VAL A 105 -1.11 4.87 -21.06
N ALA A 106 -2.43 4.69 -21.00
CA ALA A 106 -3.17 3.85 -21.96
C ALA A 106 -3.05 4.38 -23.41
N ASP A 107 -3.21 5.69 -23.60
CA ASP A 107 -3.05 6.36 -24.89
C ASP A 107 -1.63 6.21 -25.44
N ALA A 108 -0.61 6.45 -24.59
CA ALA A 108 0.79 6.29 -24.96
C ALA A 108 1.13 4.84 -25.33
N ALA A 109 0.61 3.86 -24.56
CA ALA A 109 0.77 2.45 -24.86
C ALA A 109 0.12 2.09 -26.21
N GLY A 110 -1.09 2.60 -26.48
CA GLY A 110 -1.77 2.44 -27.77
C GLY A 110 -0.97 3.01 -28.94
N ILE A 111 -0.39 4.20 -28.78
CA ILE A 111 0.49 4.83 -29.79
C ILE A 111 1.73 3.96 -30.05
N LEU A 112 2.42 3.52 -29.00
CA LEU A 112 3.62 2.67 -29.12
C LEU A 112 3.30 1.35 -29.81
N ALA A 113 2.19 0.71 -29.46
CA ALA A 113 1.76 -0.53 -30.08
C ALA A 113 1.48 -0.34 -31.58
N ARG A 114 0.73 0.70 -31.96
CA ARG A 114 0.47 1.04 -33.37
C ARG A 114 1.75 1.30 -34.16
N LEU A 115 2.69 2.09 -33.61
CA LEU A 115 3.96 2.36 -34.27
C LEU A 115 4.81 1.08 -34.47
N ALA A 116 4.81 0.18 -33.47
CA ALA A 116 5.47 -1.11 -33.58
C ALA A 116 4.84 -2.00 -34.66
N HIS A 117 3.50 -2.04 -34.73
CA HIS A 117 2.76 -2.73 -35.81
C HIS A 117 3.09 -2.16 -37.19
N THR A 118 2.93 -0.85 -37.39
CA THR A 118 3.25 -0.18 -38.66
C THR A 118 4.71 -0.41 -39.08
N ARG A 119 5.65 -0.44 -38.13
CA ARG A 119 7.04 -0.81 -38.43
C ARG A 119 7.16 -2.26 -38.86
N ARG A 120 6.53 -3.19 -38.14
CA ARG A 120 6.55 -4.62 -38.47
C ARG A 120 5.95 -4.89 -39.86
N ASP A 121 4.81 -4.29 -40.16
CA ASP A 121 4.10 -4.50 -41.43
C ASP A 121 4.92 -3.98 -42.62
N ARG A 122 5.57 -2.82 -42.47
CA ARG A 122 6.50 -2.30 -43.48
C ARG A 122 7.69 -3.24 -43.72
N ILE A 123 8.25 -3.82 -42.66
CA ILE A 123 9.37 -4.77 -42.78
C ILE A 123 8.89 -6.08 -43.40
N ALA A 124 7.70 -6.55 -43.04
CA ALA A 124 7.09 -7.74 -43.61
C ALA A 124 6.84 -7.57 -45.11
N ALA A 125 6.19 -6.47 -45.51
CA ALA A 125 5.94 -6.14 -46.91
C ALA A 125 7.24 -6.04 -47.72
N MET A 126 8.28 -5.39 -47.17
CA MET A 126 9.60 -5.35 -47.81
C MET A 126 10.22 -6.74 -47.94
N GLY A 127 10.10 -7.57 -46.90
CA GLY A 127 10.52 -8.97 -46.92
C GLY A 127 9.82 -9.77 -48.01
N ASP A 128 8.50 -9.60 -48.14
CA ASP A 128 7.68 -10.28 -49.17
C ASP A 128 8.11 -9.85 -50.58
N SER A 129 8.38 -8.55 -50.79
CA SER A 129 8.94 -8.05 -52.06
C SER A 129 10.31 -8.64 -52.37
N LEU A 130 11.18 -8.81 -51.36
CA LEU A 130 12.50 -9.43 -51.56
C LEU A 130 12.38 -10.92 -51.92
N VAL A 131 11.44 -11.65 -51.29
CA VAL A 131 11.13 -13.04 -51.64
C VAL A 131 10.60 -13.15 -53.07
N GLN A 132 9.80 -12.18 -53.52
CA GLN A 132 9.36 -12.13 -54.92
C GLN A 132 10.55 -11.97 -55.87
N VAL A 133 11.48 -11.04 -55.57
CA VAL A 133 12.70 -10.86 -56.38
C VAL A 133 13.56 -12.12 -56.39
N GLU A 134 13.74 -12.79 -55.25
CA GLU A 134 14.44 -14.07 -55.15
C GLU A 134 13.78 -15.15 -56.03
N THR A 135 12.44 -15.19 -56.08
CA THR A 135 11.67 -16.11 -56.93
C THR A 135 11.86 -15.79 -58.42
N GLU A 136 11.87 -14.52 -58.80
CA GLU A 136 12.12 -14.07 -60.17
C GLU A 136 13.56 -14.38 -60.63
N LEU A 137 14.55 -14.21 -59.75
CA LEU A 137 15.94 -14.62 -60.00
C LEU A 137 16.05 -16.12 -60.25
N ALA A 138 15.41 -16.94 -59.40
CA ALA A 138 15.37 -18.39 -59.57
C ALA A 138 14.77 -18.79 -60.92
N ALA A 139 13.66 -18.16 -61.32
CA ALA A 139 13.01 -18.41 -62.60
C ALA A 139 13.90 -18.03 -63.81
N ALA A 140 14.81 -17.07 -63.64
CA ALA A 140 15.80 -16.68 -64.63
C ALA A 140 17.07 -17.56 -64.62
N GLY A 141 17.15 -18.61 -63.79
CA GLY A 141 18.31 -19.47 -63.66
C GLY A 141 19.48 -18.86 -62.86
N ILE A 142 19.20 -17.83 -62.06
CA ILE A 142 20.17 -17.19 -61.17
C ILE A 142 19.94 -17.70 -59.75
N ASP A 143 21.01 -18.03 -59.01
CA ASP A 143 20.90 -18.42 -57.60
C ASP A 143 20.26 -17.28 -56.78
N PRO A 144 19.14 -17.50 -56.06
CA PRO A 144 18.53 -16.50 -55.18
C PRO A 144 19.50 -15.89 -54.16
N GLY A 145 20.55 -16.62 -53.75
CA GLY A 145 21.60 -16.11 -52.88
C GLY A 145 22.37 -14.90 -53.43
N GLU A 146 22.36 -14.71 -54.75
CA GLU A 146 23.00 -13.58 -55.44
C GLU A 146 22.31 -12.24 -55.17
N ILE A 147 21.08 -12.20 -54.63
CA ILE A 147 20.38 -10.94 -54.34
C ILE A 147 21.23 -10.00 -53.46
N ARG A 148 21.98 -10.57 -52.50
CA ARG A 148 22.93 -9.86 -51.65
C ARG A 148 24.07 -9.25 -52.46
N HIS A 149 24.68 -10.03 -53.35
CA HIS A 149 25.87 -9.61 -54.09
C HIS A 149 25.52 -8.59 -55.18
N ARG A 150 24.37 -8.77 -55.84
CA ARG A 150 23.91 -7.91 -56.93
C ARG A 150 23.29 -6.60 -56.48
N TYR A 151 22.47 -6.63 -55.43
CA TYR A 151 21.65 -5.49 -55.03
C TYR A 151 22.01 -4.96 -53.64
N GLY A 152 22.97 -5.58 -52.95
CA GLY A 152 23.39 -5.14 -51.61
C GLY A 152 22.29 -5.28 -50.56
N VAL A 153 21.24 -6.07 -50.80
CA VAL A 153 20.09 -6.22 -49.89
C VAL A 153 19.76 -7.69 -49.68
N ARG A 154 19.31 -8.02 -48.47
CA ARG A 154 18.69 -9.30 -48.12
C ARG A 154 17.65 -9.06 -47.04
N GLY A 155 16.60 -9.86 -47.00
CA GLY A 155 15.62 -9.71 -45.95
C GLY A 155 14.61 -10.84 -45.90
N GLY A 156 13.71 -10.72 -44.96
CA GLY A 156 12.53 -11.54 -44.81
C GLY A 156 11.55 -10.81 -43.91
N ARG A 157 10.49 -11.49 -43.45
CA ARG A 157 9.38 -10.81 -42.77
C ARG A 157 9.74 -10.16 -41.42
N GLU A 158 10.87 -10.53 -40.82
CA GLU A 158 11.30 -10.03 -39.50
C GLU A 158 12.51 -9.09 -39.58
N ALA A 159 13.22 -9.02 -40.70
CA ALA A 159 14.36 -8.13 -40.85
C ALA A 159 14.74 -7.86 -42.30
N VAL A 160 15.24 -6.66 -42.56
CA VAL A 160 15.89 -6.27 -43.81
C VAL A 160 17.32 -5.80 -43.50
N ILE A 161 18.27 -6.22 -44.33
CA ILE A 161 19.70 -5.95 -44.21
C ILE A 161 20.16 -5.32 -45.52
N LEU A 162 20.70 -4.12 -45.46
CA LEU A 162 21.52 -3.50 -46.50
C LEU A 162 22.98 -3.76 -46.16
N TYR A 163 23.81 -4.08 -47.15
CA TYR A 163 25.22 -4.46 -46.94
C TYR A 163 26.22 -3.34 -47.23
N ASP A 164 25.81 -2.28 -47.92
CA ASP A 164 26.67 -1.12 -48.21
C ASP A 164 25.87 0.20 -48.20
N PRO A 165 25.87 0.97 -47.08
CA PRO A 165 26.47 0.62 -45.79
C PRO A 165 25.73 -0.54 -45.10
N LEU A 166 26.41 -1.23 -44.17
CA LEU A 166 25.80 -2.30 -43.38
C LEU A 166 24.73 -1.74 -42.43
N LEU A 167 23.47 -1.77 -42.86
CA LEU A 167 22.32 -1.32 -42.08
C LEU A 167 21.35 -2.47 -41.88
N ARG A 168 20.90 -2.66 -40.63
CA ARG A 168 19.94 -3.70 -40.28
C ARG A 168 18.71 -3.10 -39.64
N VAL A 169 17.56 -3.35 -40.26
CA VAL A 169 16.25 -2.97 -39.74
C VAL A 169 15.53 -4.24 -39.31
N ARG A 170 15.21 -4.35 -38.02
CA ARG A 170 14.43 -5.47 -37.46
C ARG A 170 13.02 -5.03 -37.09
N SER A 171 12.09 -5.97 -37.20
CA SER A 171 10.78 -5.88 -36.57
C SER A 171 10.96 -5.80 -35.05
N VAL A 172 10.00 -5.17 -34.39
CA VAL A 172 9.93 -5.17 -32.92
C VAL A 172 8.51 -5.55 -32.56
N ARG A 173 8.37 -6.50 -31.64
CA ARG A 173 7.05 -6.90 -31.13
C ARG A 173 6.50 -5.75 -30.27
N PRO A 174 5.22 -5.36 -30.41
CA PRO A 174 4.62 -4.30 -29.59
C PRO A 174 4.88 -4.47 -28.09
N GLY A 175 4.73 -5.69 -27.56
CA GLY A 175 5.00 -5.99 -26.16
C GLY A 175 6.43 -5.70 -25.70
N TYR A 176 7.44 -5.82 -26.57
CA TYR A 176 8.83 -5.49 -26.23
C TYR A 176 9.07 -3.98 -26.18
N VAL A 177 8.40 -3.20 -27.03
CA VAL A 177 8.48 -1.72 -26.98
C VAL A 177 7.81 -1.22 -25.70
N LEU A 178 6.65 -1.78 -25.36
CA LEU A 178 5.95 -1.44 -24.12
C LEU A 178 6.78 -1.81 -22.88
N ALA A 179 7.33 -3.02 -22.84
CA ALA A 179 8.20 -3.44 -21.73
C ALA A 179 9.45 -2.54 -21.59
N ALA A 180 10.06 -2.14 -22.71
CA ALA A 180 11.19 -1.22 -22.70
C ALA A 180 10.80 0.18 -22.21
N ALA A 181 9.64 0.71 -22.62
CA ALA A 181 9.13 2.00 -22.17
C ALA A 181 8.85 1.99 -20.66
N LEU A 182 8.24 0.92 -20.15
CA LEU A 182 8.00 0.72 -18.72
C LEU A 182 9.31 0.63 -17.93
N ALA A 183 10.29 -0.12 -18.45
CA ALA A 183 11.62 -0.25 -17.82
C ALA A 183 12.40 1.07 -17.75
N LEU A 184 12.12 2.03 -18.63
CA LEU A 184 12.71 3.37 -18.61
C LEU A 184 12.01 4.31 -17.62
N GLY A 185 10.71 4.11 -17.39
CA GLY A 185 9.87 5.00 -16.57
C GLY A 185 9.72 4.57 -15.11
N LEU A 186 10.01 3.31 -14.78
CA LEU A 186 9.75 2.72 -13.47
C LEU A 186 11.04 2.35 -12.73
N SER A 187 10.98 2.41 -11.40
CA SER A 187 12.04 1.88 -10.52
C SER A 187 12.07 0.34 -10.56
N SER A 188 13.14 -0.26 -10.04
CA SER A 188 13.24 -1.73 -9.95
C SER A 188 12.15 -2.36 -9.07
N GLU A 189 11.71 -1.66 -8.03
CA GLU A 189 10.63 -2.10 -7.14
C GLU A 189 9.29 -2.09 -7.88
N GLN A 190 8.97 -0.97 -8.53
CA GLN A 190 7.75 -0.81 -9.34
C GLN A 190 7.69 -1.82 -10.50
N LEU A 191 8.83 -2.15 -11.11
CA LEU A 191 8.91 -3.19 -12.14
C LEU A 191 8.65 -4.59 -11.57
N SER A 192 9.06 -4.86 -10.33
CA SER A 192 8.76 -6.13 -9.66
C SER A 192 7.26 -6.24 -9.39
N GLU A 193 6.65 -5.20 -8.81
CA GLU A 193 5.20 -5.15 -8.55
C GLU A 193 4.41 -5.32 -9.85
N LEU A 194 4.80 -4.60 -10.90
CA LEU A 194 4.16 -4.72 -12.21
C LEU A 194 4.30 -6.15 -12.76
N ARG A 195 5.50 -6.74 -12.70
CA ARG A 195 5.73 -8.12 -13.14
C ARG A 195 4.83 -9.11 -12.41
N ASP A 196 4.62 -8.91 -11.11
CA ASP A 196 3.80 -9.80 -10.28
C ASP A 196 2.30 -9.59 -10.56
N ALA A 197 1.89 -8.38 -10.93
CA ALA A 197 0.52 -8.04 -11.32
C ALA A 197 0.15 -8.50 -12.74
N MET A 198 1.09 -8.49 -13.68
CA MET A 198 0.84 -8.74 -15.12
C MET A 198 0.15 -10.08 -15.46
N PRO A 199 0.47 -11.22 -14.82
CA PRO A 199 -0.24 -12.48 -15.07
C PRO A 199 -1.75 -12.42 -14.79
N SER A 200 -2.17 -11.47 -13.95
CA SER A 200 -3.54 -11.30 -13.48
C SER A 200 -4.11 -9.93 -13.87
N ALA A 201 -3.63 -9.32 -14.96
CA ALA A 201 -3.95 -7.95 -15.33
C ALA A 201 -5.46 -7.63 -15.37
N LEU A 202 -6.31 -8.59 -15.77
CA LEU A 202 -7.76 -8.42 -15.74
C LEU A 202 -8.32 -8.30 -14.31
N VAL A 203 -7.88 -9.18 -13.41
CA VAL A 203 -8.28 -9.17 -11.99
C VAL A 203 -7.78 -7.90 -11.31
N VAL A 204 -6.56 -7.47 -11.61
CA VAL A 204 -5.99 -6.21 -11.11
C VAL A 204 -6.80 -5.02 -11.63
N GLY A 205 -7.27 -5.07 -12.89
CA GLY A 205 -8.18 -4.07 -13.43
C GLY A 205 -9.48 -3.94 -12.63
N GLU A 206 -10.11 -5.06 -12.26
CA GLU A 206 -11.32 -5.09 -11.43
C GLU A 206 -11.05 -4.49 -10.03
N GLN A 207 -9.95 -4.90 -9.38
CA GLN A 207 -9.56 -4.37 -8.07
C GLN A 207 -9.31 -2.85 -8.11
N VAL A 208 -8.66 -2.36 -9.16
CA VAL A 208 -8.42 -0.93 -9.36
C VAL A 208 -9.74 -0.18 -9.58
N THR A 209 -10.73 -0.76 -10.29
CA THR A 209 -12.05 -0.13 -10.42
C THR A 209 -12.88 -0.16 -9.15
N GLU A 210 -12.70 -1.16 -8.29
CA GLU A 210 -13.33 -1.20 -6.98
C GLU A 210 -12.74 -0.11 -6.06
N ALA A 211 -11.42 0.04 -6.07
CA ALA A 211 -10.71 1.06 -5.30
C ALA A 211 -10.95 2.48 -5.85
N VAL A 212 -11.06 2.64 -7.16
CA VAL A 212 -11.23 3.92 -7.85
C VAL A 212 -12.35 3.81 -8.88
N PRO A 213 -13.63 3.94 -8.47
CA PRO A 213 -14.78 3.76 -9.36
C PRO A 213 -14.77 4.66 -10.61
N ALA A 214 -14.15 5.85 -10.52
CA ALA A 214 -13.98 6.77 -11.65
C ALA A 214 -13.16 6.18 -12.82
N LEU A 215 -12.36 5.13 -12.58
CA LEU A 215 -11.62 4.42 -13.64
C LEU A 215 -12.48 3.45 -14.44
N ALA A 216 -13.66 3.05 -13.94
CA ALA A 216 -14.50 2.03 -14.58
C ALA A 216 -14.99 2.46 -15.98
N ASP A 217 -15.29 3.74 -16.18
CA ASP A 217 -15.64 4.26 -17.51
C ASP A 217 -14.40 4.28 -18.43
N THR A 218 -13.26 4.73 -17.90
CA THR A 218 -12.00 4.81 -18.66
C THR A 218 -11.58 3.46 -19.23
N LEU A 219 -11.63 2.42 -18.41
CA LEU A 219 -11.22 1.07 -18.81
C LEU A 219 -12.20 0.43 -19.80
N ARG A 220 -13.50 0.70 -19.67
CA ARG A 220 -14.51 0.23 -20.65
C ARG A 220 -14.30 0.77 -22.06
N HIS A 221 -13.86 2.03 -22.19
CA HIS A 221 -13.62 2.65 -23.51
C HIS A 221 -12.36 2.13 -24.21
N HIS A 222 -11.41 1.54 -23.48
CA HIS A 222 -10.16 1.01 -24.05
C HIS A 222 -10.21 -0.50 -24.34
N ALA A 223 -11.18 -1.22 -23.76
CA ALA A 223 -11.36 -2.65 -23.97
C ALA A 223 -12.24 -2.98 -25.20
N ALA A 224 -12.96 -1.99 -25.75
CA ALA A 224 -13.81 -2.11 -26.93
C ALA A 224 -13.05 -1.75 -28.22
#